data_AF-A0A815S8Z9-F1
#
_entry.id   AF-A0A815S8Z9-F1
#
_cell.length_a   1.000
_cell.length_b   1.000
_cell.length_c   1.000
_cell.angle_alpha   90.00
_cell.angle_beta   90.00
_cell.angle_gamma   90.00
#
_symmetry.space_group_name_H-M   'P 1'
#
loop_
_entity.id
_entity.type
_entity.pdbx_description
1 polymer ?
#
loop_
_entity_poly.entity_id
_entity_poly.type
_entity_poly.pdbx_seq_one_letter_code
_entity_poly.pdbx_strand_id
1 'polypeptide(L)'
;MASSSIQHEPLSVTQIEDLINERARFKQRSHDTHMETHQPQLTAAGELSEQVDIVLLGDSMFERFKNTGRFTQLGLLSYPRLFNAGVGGDKIENVLYRIKLGLLTMLKEKNPKLVVVHIGTNSLQSRKPLHGLQINNYDLLLQALFVLLPVQTKILVTGLFTRKDVEEKYVSQSNQAIKQLVDTIRLQDNGRIHWLEPPEEVKLYHLVDNVHLTEEGYELWDEKLYSKIQDLLK
;
A
#
# COMPACT_ATOMS: atom_id res chain seq x y z
N MET A 1 -17.21 31.56 9.76
CA MET A 1 -15.76 31.64 9.47
C MET A 1 -15.52 30.78 8.24
N ALA A 2 -14.94 31.36 7.19
CA ALA A 2 -14.74 30.67 5.91
C ALA A 2 -13.78 29.49 6.12
N SER A 3 -14.25 28.25 5.86
CA SER A 3 -13.34 27.12 5.72
C SER A 3 -12.60 27.33 4.40
N SER A 4 -11.33 27.75 4.46
CA SER A 4 -10.47 27.71 3.29
C SER A 4 -10.34 26.25 2.89
N SER A 5 -11.04 25.86 1.83
CA SER A 5 -10.78 24.63 1.11
C SER A 5 -9.33 24.67 0.67
N ILE A 6 -8.46 23.97 1.39
CA ILE A 6 -7.07 23.76 0.98
C ILE A 6 -7.18 22.97 -0.32
N GLN A 7 -6.91 23.62 -1.45
CA GLN A 7 -6.74 22.93 -2.72
C GLN A 7 -5.48 22.07 -2.56
N HIS A 8 -5.68 20.76 -2.48
CA HIS A 8 -4.61 19.79 -2.59
C HIS A 8 -4.19 19.75 -4.07
N GLU A 9 -3.37 20.70 -4.51
CA GLU A 9 -2.93 20.72 -5.91
C GLU A 9 -2.02 19.50 -6.20
N PRO A 10 -2.23 18.79 -7.33
CA PRO A 10 -1.38 17.67 -7.68
C PRO A 10 0.07 18.12 -7.88
N LEU A 11 1.02 17.45 -7.23
CA LEU A 11 2.44 17.68 -7.45
C LEU A 11 2.84 17.33 -8.90
N SER A 12 3.73 18.13 -9.48
CA SER A 12 4.41 17.76 -10.73
C SER A 12 5.35 16.56 -10.54
N VAL A 13 5.69 15.88 -11.65
CA VAL A 13 6.65 14.76 -11.64
C VAL A 13 7.97 15.16 -10.96
N THR A 14 8.53 16.33 -11.29
CA THR A 14 9.78 16.82 -10.69
C THR A 14 9.65 17.05 -9.20
N GLN A 15 8.55 17.67 -8.73
CA GLN A 15 8.32 17.85 -7.29
C GLN A 15 8.21 16.50 -6.56
N ILE A 16 7.56 15.50 -7.17
CA ILE A 16 7.48 14.15 -6.62
C ILE A 16 8.86 13.53 -6.50
N GLU A 17 9.68 13.60 -7.55
CA GLU A 17 11.04 13.06 -7.56
C GLU A 17 11.94 13.73 -6.51
N ASP A 18 11.90 15.06 -6.39
CA ASP A 18 12.66 15.81 -5.40
C ASP A 18 12.26 15.43 -3.96
N LEU A 19 10.96 15.37 -3.68
CA LEU A 19 10.45 14.99 -2.37
C LEU A 19 10.76 13.53 -2.05
N ILE A 20 10.68 12.62 -3.03
CA ILE A 20 11.10 11.23 -2.85
C ILE A 20 12.60 11.16 -2.53
N ASN A 21 13.43 11.93 -3.24
CA ASN A 21 14.87 11.99 -2.97
C ASN A 21 15.19 12.47 -1.56
N GLU A 22 14.45 13.45 -1.06
CA GLU A 22 14.59 14.00 0.28
C GLU A 22 14.10 13.03 1.37
N ARG A 23 12.97 12.35 1.14
CA ARG A 23 12.21 11.65 2.19
C ARG A 23 12.39 10.13 2.19
N ALA A 24 12.81 9.54 1.08
CA ALA A 24 13.11 8.10 1.00
C ALA A 24 14.20 7.72 1.99
N ARG A 25 14.04 6.56 2.66
CA ARG A 25 15.05 6.05 3.59
C ARG A 25 15.44 4.63 3.22
N PHE A 26 16.75 4.42 3.10
CA PHE A 26 17.33 3.10 2.91
C PHE A 26 16.99 2.17 4.06
N LYS A 27 16.73 0.91 3.73
CA LYS A 27 16.68 -0.20 4.66
C LYS A 27 17.19 -1.43 3.92
N GLN A 28 18.18 -2.13 4.48
CA GLN A 28 18.85 -3.26 3.82
C GLN A 28 17.85 -4.26 3.22
N ARG A 29 16.93 -4.78 4.04
CA ARG A 29 15.89 -5.71 3.57
C ARG A 29 15.01 -5.15 2.44
N SER A 30 14.69 -3.85 2.46
CA SER A 30 13.90 -3.19 1.42
C SER A 30 14.68 -3.11 0.10
N HIS A 31 15.97 -2.77 0.19
CA HIS A 31 16.90 -2.78 -0.92
C HIS A 31 17.06 -4.19 -1.51
N ASP A 32 17.44 -5.17 -0.69
CA ASP A 32 17.70 -6.54 -1.15
C ASP A 32 16.45 -7.15 -1.79
N THR A 33 15.29 -7.03 -1.15
CA THR A 33 14.04 -7.55 -1.74
C THR A 33 13.70 -6.84 -3.05
N HIS A 34 13.98 -5.54 -3.17
CA HIS A 34 13.78 -4.85 -4.44
C HIS A 34 14.72 -5.32 -5.54
N MET A 35 16.03 -5.34 -5.27
CA MET A 35 17.06 -5.66 -6.25
C MET A 35 17.08 -7.14 -6.63
N GLU A 36 16.85 -8.03 -5.66
CA GLU A 36 17.01 -9.48 -5.83
C GLU A 36 15.69 -10.19 -6.13
N THR A 37 14.54 -9.57 -5.84
CA THR A 37 13.22 -10.19 -6.08
C THR A 37 12.32 -9.35 -6.99
N HIS A 38 11.99 -8.13 -6.60
CA HIS A 38 10.99 -7.32 -7.33
C HIS A 38 11.44 -6.96 -8.74
N GLN A 39 12.65 -6.41 -8.90
CA GLN A 39 13.18 -6.03 -10.19
C GLN A 39 13.33 -7.24 -11.13
N PRO A 40 13.93 -8.36 -10.71
CA PRO A 40 13.97 -9.58 -11.54
C PRO A 40 12.57 -10.08 -11.94
N GLN A 41 11.59 -10.08 -11.04
CA GLN A 41 10.22 -10.52 -11.37
C GLN A 41 9.54 -9.63 -12.41
N LEU A 42 9.84 -8.33 -12.44
CA LEU A 42 9.27 -7.38 -13.40
C LEU A 42 10.04 -7.32 -14.73
N THR A 43 11.29 -7.78 -14.78
CA THR A 43 12.18 -7.59 -15.94
C THR A 43 12.60 -8.88 -16.63
N ALA A 44 12.69 -10.01 -15.91
CA ALA A 44 13.00 -11.31 -16.50
C ALA A 44 11.79 -11.84 -17.29
N ALA A 45 12.05 -12.51 -18.42
CA ALA A 45 11.01 -13.07 -19.28
C ALA A 45 10.03 -13.96 -18.49
N GLY A 46 8.74 -13.69 -18.65
CA GLY A 46 7.65 -14.34 -17.92
C GLY A 46 6.39 -13.47 -17.88
N GLU A 47 5.28 -13.99 -17.35
CA GLU A 47 3.97 -13.31 -17.40
C GLU A 47 4.00 -11.89 -16.79
N LEU A 48 4.70 -11.71 -15.67
CA LEU A 48 4.83 -10.40 -14.99
C LEU A 48 5.69 -9.38 -15.76
N SER A 49 6.53 -9.85 -16.69
CA SER A 49 7.31 -8.97 -17.56
C SER A 49 6.50 -8.40 -18.72
N GLU A 50 5.38 -9.04 -19.07
CA GLU A 50 4.51 -8.58 -20.15
C GLU A 50 3.44 -7.63 -19.64
N GLN A 51 2.77 -7.98 -18.54
CA GLN A 51 1.74 -7.14 -17.94
C GLN A 51 1.57 -7.51 -16.46
N VAL A 52 1.04 -6.58 -15.68
CA VAL A 52 0.62 -6.78 -14.29
C VAL A 52 -0.81 -6.26 -14.21
N ASP A 53 -1.73 -7.00 -13.63
CA ASP A 53 -3.10 -6.52 -13.44
C ASP A 53 -3.27 -5.88 -12.06
N ILE A 54 -2.73 -6.53 -11.03
CA ILE A 54 -2.87 -6.15 -9.63
C ILE A 54 -1.48 -6.04 -9.00
N VAL A 55 -1.20 -4.93 -8.33
CA VAL A 55 -0.01 -4.77 -7.49
C VAL A 55 -0.42 -4.72 -6.03
N LEU A 56 0.14 -5.58 -5.18
CA LEU A 56 0.05 -5.44 -3.73
C LEU A 56 1.28 -4.67 -3.25
N LEU A 57 1.15 -3.39 -2.93
CA LEU A 57 2.23 -2.52 -2.47
C LEU A 57 2.13 -2.28 -0.97
N GLY A 58 3.11 -2.76 -0.20
CA GLY A 58 3.01 -2.65 1.25
C GLY A 58 4.16 -3.22 2.04
N ASP A 59 3.84 -3.57 3.29
CA ASP A 59 4.76 -4.13 4.27
C ASP A 59 4.63 -5.66 4.42
N SER A 60 4.93 -6.18 5.63
CA SER A 60 4.84 -7.60 5.96
C SER A 60 3.43 -8.15 5.79
N MET A 61 2.38 -7.33 5.95
CA MET A 61 1.01 -7.81 5.83
C MET A 61 0.74 -8.33 4.42
N PHE A 62 1.22 -7.62 3.39
CA PHE A 62 1.16 -8.13 2.01
C PHE A 62 2.21 -9.20 1.72
N GLU A 63 3.45 -9.06 2.21
CA GLU A 63 4.50 -10.08 2.00
C GLU A 63 4.00 -11.47 2.44
N ARG A 64 3.27 -11.54 3.55
CA ARG A 64 2.82 -12.79 4.17
C ARG A 64 1.62 -13.46 3.48
N PHE A 65 1.02 -12.86 2.44
CA PHE A 65 0.19 -13.65 1.50
C PHE A 65 0.99 -14.75 0.81
N LYS A 66 2.33 -14.61 0.69
CA LYS A 66 3.23 -15.67 0.18
C LYS A 66 3.43 -16.82 1.17
N ASN A 67 3.01 -16.68 2.43
CA ASN A 67 3.20 -17.68 3.47
C ASN A 67 1.94 -17.99 4.28
N THR A 68 1.58 -17.15 5.26
CA THR A 68 0.48 -17.39 6.20
C THR A 68 -0.86 -17.27 5.47
N GLY A 69 -0.97 -16.31 4.55
CA GLY A 69 -2.15 -16.16 3.70
C GLY A 69 -2.11 -17.01 2.42
N ARG A 70 -1.19 -17.98 2.26
CA ARG A 70 -0.96 -18.67 0.97
C ARG A 70 -2.16 -19.46 0.44
N PHE A 71 -3.09 -19.84 1.32
CA PHE A 71 -4.29 -20.61 0.96
C PHE A 71 -5.55 -19.75 0.79
N THR A 72 -5.42 -18.44 0.96
CA THR A 72 -6.49 -17.48 0.65
C THR A 72 -6.63 -17.28 -0.86
N GLN A 73 -7.66 -16.57 -1.32
CA GLN A 73 -7.83 -16.24 -2.73
C GLN A 73 -6.59 -15.47 -3.22
N LEU A 74 -6.18 -14.37 -2.60
CA LEU A 74 -4.99 -13.62 -3.02
C LEU A 74 -3.67 -14.39 -2.86
N GLY A 75 -3.59 -15.32 -1.91
CA GLY A 75 -2.40 -16.18 -1.74
C GLY A 75 -2.27 -17.27 -2.82
N LEU A 76 -3.40 -17.85 -3.24
CA LEU A 76 -3.47 -18.84 -4.30
C LEU A 76 -3.52 -18.20 -5.70
N LEU A 77 -3.92 -16.93 -5.78
CA LEU A 77 -4.12 -16.23 -7.04
C LEU A 77 -2.81 -16.10 -7.80
N SER A 78 -2.78 -16.83 -8.91
CA SER A 78 -1.83 -16.63 -10.01
C SER A 78 -2.47 -15.84 -11.18
N TYR A 79 -3.67 -15.26 -11.03
CA TYR A 79 -4.60 -15.05 -12.15
C TYR A 79 -4.66 -13.64 -12.74
N PRO A 80 -4.40 -13.56 -14.05
CA PRO A 80 -3.03 -13.61 -14.52
C PRO A 80 -2.34 -12.30 -14.09
N ARG A 81 -1.20 -12.40 -13.41
CA ARG A 81 -0.30 -11.25 -13.15
C ARG A 81 -0.64 -10.38 -11.94
N LEU A 82 -0.86 -11.01 -10.79
CA LEU A 82 -0.73 -10.33 -9.49
C LEU A 82 0.75 -10.22 -9.13
N PHE A 83 1.21 -9.00 -8.85
CA PHE A 83 2.56 -8.74 -8.37
C PHE A 83 2.54 -8.31 -6.90
N ASN A 84 3.11 -9.15 -6.03
CA ASN A 84 3.20 -8.85 -4.60
C ASN A 84 4.52 -8.17 -4.24
N ALA A 85 4.45 -6.84 -4.11
CA ALA A 85 5.52 -5.93 -3.75
C ALA A 85 5.57 -5.60 -2.24
N GLY A 86 5.06 -6.51 -1.39
CA GLY A 86 5.14 -6.41 0.06
C GLY A 86 6.54 -6.72 0.59
N VAL A 87 7.03 -5.93 1.55
CA VAL A 87 8.32 -6.15 2.21
C VAL A 87 8.22 -6.07 3.72
N GLY A 88 8.73 -7.10 4.40
CA GLY A 88 8.73 -7.19 5.85
C GLY A 88 9.36 -5.98 6.56
N GLY A 89 8.55 -5.34 7.39
CA GLY A 89 8.95 -4.21 8.22
C GLY A 89 9.18 -2.90 7.47
N ASP A 90 8.82 -2.79 6.20
CA ASP A 90 8.88 -1.51 5.49
C ASP A 90 7.99 -0.49 6.21
N LYS A 91 8.53 0.72 6.37
CA LYS A 91 7.78 1.94 6.64
C LYS A 91 7.47 2.65 5.33
N ILE A 92 6.67 3.70 5.38
CA ILE A 92 6.26 4.48 4.20
C ILE A 92 7.50 5.01 3.45
N GLU A 93 8.50 5.53 4.17
CA GLU A 93 9.76 6.02 3.60
C GLU A 93 10.62 4.93 2.92
N ASN A 94 10.43 3.66 3.29
CA ASN A 94 11.11 2.54 2.63
C ASN A 94 10.39 2.17 1.32
N VAL A 95 9.07 2.28 1.27
CA VAL A 95 8.33 2.17 0.01
C VAL A 95 8.76 3.29 -0.94
N LEU A 96 8.83 4.54 -0.47
CA LEU A 96 9.37 5.66 -1.27
C LEU A 96 10.80 5.40 -1.75
N TYR A 97 11.62 4.73 -0.94
CA TYR A 97 12.96 4.30 -1.37
C TYR A 97 12.92 3.29 -2.52
N ARG A 98 12.02 2.31 -2.50
CA ARG A 98 11.85 1.39 -3.65
C ARG A 98 11.33 2.11 -4.89
N ILE A 99 10.47 3.13 -4.72
CA ILE A 99 10.03 3.99 -5.83
C ILE A 99 11.23 4.75 -6.42
N LYS A 100 12.11 5.30 -5.57
CA LYS A 100 13.36 5.93 -5.99
C LYS A 100 14.27 5.01 -6.80
N LEU A 101 14.26 3.70 -6.50
CA LEU A 101 15.01 2.69 -7.26
C LEU A 101 14.35 2.30 -8.61
N GLY A 102 13.20 2.88 -8.96
CA GLY A 102 12.53 2.66 -10.23
C GLY A 102 11.35 1.68 -10.18
N LEU A 103 10.86 1.30 -8.99
CA LEU A 103 9.72 0.38 -8.86
C LEU A 103 8.49 0.84 -9.67
N LEU A 104 8.09 2.11 -9.56
CA LEU A 104 6.92 2.60 -10.32
C LEU A 104 7.21 2.74 -11.82
N THR A 105 8.45 3.03 -12.21
CA THR A 105 8.85 3.07 -13.62
C THR A 105 8.66 1.70 -14.26
N MET A 106 9.19 0.64 -13.63
CA MET A 106 8.99 -0.73 -14.11
C MET A 106 7.52 -1.13 -14.11
N LEU A 107 6.76 -0.78 -13.07
CA LEU A 107 5.33 -1.09 -13.01
C LEU A 107 4.52 -0.36 -14.09
N LYS A 108 4.86 0.90 -14.40
CA LYS A 108 4.20 1.67 -15.45
C LYS A 108 4.28 0.95 -16.80
N GLU A 109 5.42 0.34 -17.11
CA GLU A 109 5.60 -0.46 -18.34
C GLU A 109 4.71 -1.70 -18.38
N LYS A 110 4.28 -2.21 -17.21
CA LYS A 110 3.38 -3.38 -17.11
C LYS A 110 1.90 -3.04 -17.09
N ASN A 111 1.56 -1.76 -17.19
CA ASN A 111 0.19 -1.26 -17.30
C ASN A 111 -0.80 -1.83 -16.25
N PRO A 112 -0.53 -1.65 -14.93
CA PRO A 112 -1.39 -2.12 -13.85
C PRO A 112 -2.81 -1.57 -13.97
N LYS A 113 -3.80 -2.42 -13.73
CA LYS A 113 -5.20 -2.00 -13.60
C LYS A 113 -5.49 -1.50 -12.19
N LEU A 114 -4.86 -2.11 -11.19
CA LEU A 114 -5.08 -1.80 -9.78
C LEU A 114 -3.77 -1.88 -8.98
N VAL A 115 -3.53 -0.86 -8.14
CA VAL A 115 -2.55 -0.93 -7.05
C VAL A 115 -3.28 -0.90 -5.72
N VAL A 116 -3.07 -1.93 -4.91
CA VAL A 116 -3.57 -2.01 -3.54
C VAL A 116 -2.45 -1.59 -2.59
N VAL A 117 -2.74 -0.65 -1.69
CA VAL A 117 -1.78 -0.08 -0.74
C VAL A 117 -2.15 -0.51 0.69
N HIS A 118 -1.21 -1.18 1.36
CA HIS A 118 -1.27 -1.49 2.79
C HIS A 118 0.10 -1.22 3.43
N ILE A 119 0.26 -0.03 3.99
CA ILE A 119 1.52 0.41 4.59
C ILE A 119 1.22 1.34 5.76
N GLY A 120 2.08 1.33 6.78
CA GLY A 120 2.04 2.31 7.87
C GLY A 120 2.08 1.68 9.26
N THR A 121 1.78 0.38 9.38
CA THR A 121 1.81 -0.31 10.68
C THR A 121 3.18 -0.20 11.37
N ASN A 122 4.26 -0.25 10.60
CA ASN A 122 5.64 -0.13 11.12
C ASN A 122 6.05 1.30 11.50
N SER A 123 5.23 2.30 11.17
CA SER A 123 5.42 3.69 11.55
C SER A 123 4.65 4.07 12.81
N LEU A 124 3.75 3.19 13.28
CA LEU A 124 3.00 3.38 14.52
C LEU A 124 3.93 3.33 15.74
N GLN A 125 3.54 4.07 16.78
CA GLN A 125 4.17 4.04 18.09
C GLN A 125 3.10 3.68 19.12
N SER A 126 3.49 3.04 20.23
CA SER A 126 2.55 2.52 21.23
C SER A 126 1.52 3.54 21.69
N ARG A 127 1.92 4.82 21.77
CA ARG A 127 1.09 5.93 22.26
C ARG A 127 0.92 7.12 21.31
N LYS A 128 1.16 6.94 20.01
CA LYS A 128 1.00 8.03 19.03
C LYS A 128 0.47 7.52 17.70
N PRO A 129 -0.48 8.24 17.08
CA PRO A 129 -0.90 7.90 15.73
C PRO A 129 0.16 8.32 14.72
N LEU A 130 -0.07 7.98 13.45
CA LEU A 130 0.67 8.59 12.35
C LEU A 130 0.47 10.10 12.36
N HIS A 131 1.56 10.86 12.25
CA HIS A 131 1.52 12.32 12.30
C HIS A 131 2.68 12.96 11.53
N GLY A 132 2.54 14.26 11.25
CA GLY A 132 3.59 15.09 10.64
C GLY A 132 4.18 14.45 9.38
N LEU A 133 5.49 14.20 9.40
CA LEU A 133 6.22 13.63 8.27
C LEU A 133 5.67 12.27 7.81
N GLN A 134 5.10 11.46 8.71
CA GLN A 134 4.56 10.15 8.34
C GLN A 134 3.32 10.28 7.44
N ILE A 135 2.41 11.20 7.78
CA ILE A 135 1.23 11.51 6.97
C ILE A 135 1.65 12.21 5.67
N ASN A 136 2.62 13.12 5.72
CA ASN A 136 3.16 13.78 4.52
C ASN A 136 3.86 12.80 3.57
N ASN A 137 4.51 11.76 4.10
CA ASN A 137 5.10 10.68 3.30
C ASN A 137 4.01 9.78 2.70
N TYR A 138 2.92 9.54 3.43
CA TYR A 138 1.78 8.79 2.91
C TYR A 138 1.12 9.53 1.76
N ASP A 139 0.90 10.84 1.93
CA ASP A 139 0.38 11.71 0.89
C ASP A 139 1.29 11.69 -0.35
N LEU A 140 2.60 11.87 -0.17
CA LEU A 140 3.58 11.76 -1.26
C LEU A 140 3.53 10.40 -1.96
N LEU A 141 3.36 9.30 -1.22
CA LEU A 141 3.20 7.97 -1.81
C LEU A 141 1.95 7.90 -2.70
N LEU A 142 0.80 8.38 -2.21
CA LEU A 142 -0.44 8.38 -2.99
C LEU A 142 -0.33 9.29 -4.22
N GLN A 143 0.27 10.48 -4.08
CA GLN A 143 0.52 11.37 -5.20
C GLN A 143 1.48 10.76 -6.23
N ALA A 144 2.53 10.07 -5.80
CA ALA A 144 3.45 9.36 -6.69
C ALA A 144 2.73 8.25 -7.48
N LEU A 145 1.88 7.47 -6.84
CA LEU A 145 1.04 6.48 -7.54
C LEU A 145 0.09 7.15 -8.52
N PHE A 146 -0.52 8.26 -8.13
CA PHE A 146 -1.47 9.00 -8.95
C PHE A 146 -0.81 9.58 -10.21
N VAL A 147 0.37 10.17 -10.08
CA VAL A 147 1.04 10.91 -11.16
C VAL A 147 1.93 10.01 -12.02
N LEU A 148 2.62 9.02 -11.43
CA LEU A 148 3.63 8.24 -12.14
C LEU A 148 3.05 7.00 -12.84
N LEU A 149 1.92 6.46 -12.37
CA LEU A 149 1.27 5.31 -13.00
C LEU A 149 0.27 5.74 -14.09
N PRO A 150 -0.11 4.82 -15.02
CA PRO A 150 -1.08 5.12 -16.06
C PRO A 150 -2.41 5.67 -15.51
N VAL A 151 -3.05 6.57 -16.24
CA VAL A 151 -4.27 7.28 -15.80
C VAL A 151 -5.41 6.31 -15.46
N GLN A 152 -5.49 5.17 -16.13
CA GLN A 152 -6.46 4.10 -15.90
C GLN A 152 -6.22 3.27 -14.62
N THR A 153 -5.05 3.39 -13.99
CA THR A 153 -4.68 2.56 -12.83
C THR A 153 -5.47 2.99 -11.61
N LYS A 154 -6.39 2.14 -11.14
CA LYS A 154 -7.10 2.37 -9.88
C LYS A 154 -6.17 2.17 -8.69
N ILE A 155 -6.43 2.88 -7.60
CA ILE A 155 -5.67 2.79 -6.35
C ILE A 155 -6.65 2.41 -5.24
N LEU A 156 -6.39 1.31 -4.55
CA LEU A 156 -7.16 0.87 -3.38
C LEU A 156 -6.29 0.98 -2.13
N VAL A 157 -6.60 1.92 -1.26
CA VAL A 157 -5.92 2.08 0.04
C VAL A 157 -6.71 1.31 1.10
N THR A 158 -6.02 0.48 1.87
CA THR A 158 -6.61 -0.32 2.95
C THR A 158 -6.25 0.26 4.30
N GLY A 159 -7.18 0.21 5.26
CA GLY A 159 -6.89 0.60 6.62
C GLY A 159 -6.01 -0.40 7.36
N LEU A 160 -5.28 0.11 8.36
CA LEU A 160 -4.38 -0.64 9.23
C LEU A 160 -5.18 -1.48 10.23
N PHE A 161 -4.65 -2.67 10.52
CA PHE A 161 -5.17 -3.54 11.58
C PHE A 161 -4.76 -3.04 12.97
N THR A 162 -5.58 -3.39 13.96
CA THR A 162 -5.20 -3.28 15.38
C THR A 162 -3.94 -4.07 15.66
N ARG A 163 -3.14 -3.62 16.63
CA ARG A 163 -1.94 -4.30 17.10
C ARG A 163 -2.03 -4.54 18.61
N LYS A 164 -1.31 -5.54 19.13
CA LYS A 164 -1.25 -5.78 20.59
C LYS A 164 -0.38 -4.76 21.33
N ASP A 165 0.58 -4.15 20.63
CA ASP A 165 1.59 -3.23 21.20
C ASP A 165 1.28 -1.74 20.95
N VAL A 166 0.13 -1.42 20.34
CA VAL A 166 -0.33 -0.06 20.06
C VAL A 166 -1.76 0.09 20.56
N GLU A 167 -2.05 1.15 21.30
CA GLU A 167 -3.43 1.39 21.74
C GLU A 167 -4.35 1.59 20.52
N GLU A 168 -5.49 0.91 20.52
CA GLU A 168 -6.44 0.88 19.40
C GLU A 168 -6.85 2.28 18.90
N LYS A 169 -6.99 3.24 19.82
CA LYS A 169 -7.30 4.64 19.48
C LYS A 169 -6.28 5.27 18.54
N TYR A 170 -4.99 4.92 18.63
CA TYR A 170 -3.95 5.45 17.77
C TYR A 170 -3.93 4.79 16.39
N VAL A 171 -4.32 3.52 16.31
CA VAL A 171 -4.58 2.85 15.02
C VAL A 171 -5.77 3.50 14.33
N SER A 172 -6.87 3.69 15.06
CA SER A 172 -8.09 4.34 14.57
C SER A 172 -7.83 5.77 14.07
N GLN A 173 -7.12 6.59 14.87
CA GLN A 173 -6.71 7.94 14.46
C GLN A 173 -5.82 7.93 13.21
N SER A 174 -4.95 6.95 13.06
CA SER A 174 -4.10 6.80 11.87
C SER A 174 -4.93 6.44 10.64
N ASN A 175 -5.88 5.51 10.76
CA ASN A 175 -6.82 5.18 9.69
C ASN A 175 -7.68 6.38 9.30
N GLN A 176 -8.15 7.16 10.28
CA GLN A 176 -8.90 8.38 10.01
C GLN A 176 -8.05 9.40 9.22
N ALA A 177 -6.79 9.61 9.59
CA ALA A 177 -5.90 10.52 8.88
C ALA A 177 -5.62 10.05 7.44
N ILE A 178 -5.35 8.76 7.22
CA ILE A 178 -5.14 8.22 5.87
C ILE A 178 -6.43 8.32 5.04
N LYS A 179 -7.58 7.98 5.63
CA LYS A 179 -8.88 8.09 4.96
C LYS A 179 -9.19 9.54 4.55
N GLN A 180 -8.87 10.51 5.41
CA GLN A 180 -8.99 11.93 5.08
C GLN A 180 -8.12 12.35 3.89
N LEU A 181 -6.89 11.84 3.78
CA LEU A 181 -6.06 12.04 2.58
C LEU A 181 -6.73 11.47 1.33
N VAL A 182 -7.22 10.22 1.42
CA VAL A 182 -7.91 9.56 0.30
C VAL A 182 -9.16 10.33 -0.11
N ASP A 183 -9.97 10.77 0.84
CA ASP A 183 -11.17 11.55 0.57
C ASP A 183 -10.82 12.93 -0.02
N THR A 184 -9.72 13.56 0.40
CA THR A 184 -9.22 14.82 -0.16
C THR A 184 -8.78 14.65 -1.61
N ILE A 185 -7.99 13.62 -1.92
CA ILE A 185 -7.58 13.30 -3.30
C ILE A 185 -8.80 12.98 -4.15
N ARG A 186 -9.80 12.27 -3.59
CA ARG A 186 -11.05 11.92 -4.29
C ARG A 186 -11.83 13.14 -4.79
N LEU A 187 -11.72 14.30 -4.13
CA LEU A 187 -12.39 15.53 -4.56
C LEU A 187 -11.89 16.04 -5.93
N GLN A 188 -10.69 15.66 -6.33
CA GLN A 188 -10.05 16.08 -7.58
C GLN A 188 -9.78 14.90 -8.53
N ASP A 189 -10.15 13.71 -8.12
CA ASP A 189 -9.92 12.47 -8.84
C ASP A 189 -11.22 11.98 -9.49
N ASN A 190 -11.09 11.40 -10.67
CA ASN A 190 -12.22 10.88 -11.44
C ASN A 190 -12.64 9.47 -10.98
N GLY A 191 -12.67 9.24 -9.66
CA GLY A 191 -13.07 7.98 -9.04
C GLY A 191 -12.04 6.85 -9.12
N ARG A 192 -10.74 7.18 -9.26
CA ARG A 192 -9.61 6.25 -9.33
C ARG A 192 -9.10 5.78 -7.97
N ILE A 193 -9.25 6.58 -6.91
CA ILE A 193 -8.80 6.23 -5.56
C ILE A 193 -9.94 5.80 -4.63
N HIS A 194 -9.73 4.64 -4.00
CA HIS A 194 -10.70 3.97 -3.15
C HIS A 194 -10.12 3.72 -1.76
N TRP A 195 -11.01 3.72 -0.77
CA TRP A 195 -10.68 3.34 0.61
C TRP A 195 -11.40 2.04 0.94
N LEU A 196 -10.73 1.16 1.67
CA LEU A 196 -11.30 -0.05 2.25
C LEU A 196 -10.98 -0.10 3.74
N GLU A 197 -12.02 -0.08 4.56
CA GLU A 197 -11.87 -0.28 6.00
C GLU A 197 -11.29 -1.67 6.30
N PRO A 198 -10.46 -1.81 7.34
CA PRO A 198 -10.05 -3.14 7.79
C PRO A 198 -11.32 -3.97 8.13
N PRO A 199 -11.34 -5.28 7.91
CA PRO A 199 -12.41 -6.15 8.39
C PRO A 199 -12.62 -5.95 9.89
N GLU A 200 -13.87 -5.73 10.30
CA GLU A 200 -14.21 -5.55 11.72
C GLU A 200 -14.08 -6.88 12.47
N GLU A 201 -14.16 -7.99 11.75
CA GLU A 201 -14.03 -9.38 12.20
C GLU A 201 -12.59 -9.71 12.62
N VAL A 202 -11.59 -9.00 12.11
CA VAL A 202 -10.20 -9.18 12.52
C VAL A 202 -10.01 -8.58 13.92
N LYS A 203 -9.56 -9.41 14.87
CA LYS A 203 -9.47 -9.11 16.31
C LYS A 203 -8.09 -9.47 16.82
N LEU A 204 -7.75 -9.07 18.05
CA LEU A 204 -6.42 -9.30 18.62
C LEU A 204 -6.00 -10.78 18.72
N TYR A 205 -6.95 -11.71 18.88
CA TYR A 205 -6.65 -13.15 18.91
C TYR A 205 -6.32 -13.71 17.52
N HIS A 206 -6.71 -13.01 16.45
CA HIS A 206 -6.27 -13.32 15.09
C HIS A 206 -4.83 -12.88 14.82
N LEU A 207 -4.10 -12.31 15.79
CA LEU A 207 -2.69 -11.95 15.66
C LEU A 207 -1.80 -13.04 16.29
N VAL A 208 -0.85 -13.58 15.52
CA VAL A 208 0.13 -14.57 16.01
C VAL A 208 1.14 -13.91 16.95
N ASP A 209 1.55 -12.69 16.62
CA ASP A 209 2.42 -11.84 17.43
C ASP A 209 1.72 -10.50 17.72
N ASN A 210 2.46 -9.41 17.83
CA ASN A 210 1.88 -8.09 18.06
C ASN A 210 1.19 -7.50 16.83
N VAL A 211 1.43 -8.03 15.62
CA VAL A 211 1.12 -7.36 14.34
C VAL A 211 0.54 -8.28 13.30
N HIS A 212 1.07 -9.49 13.16
CA HIS A 212 0.80 -10.32 12.01
C HIS A 212 -0.36 -11.26 12.24
N LEU A 213 -1.20 -11.40 11.22
CA LEU A 213 -2.37 -12.26 11.25
C LEU A 213 -2.01 -13.75 11.28
N THR A 214 -2.92 -14.51 11.88
CA THR A 214 -3.09 -15.96 11.76
C THR A 214 -3.64 -16.31 10.37
N GLU A 215 -3.72 -17.59 10.04
CA GLU A 215 -4.36 -18.05 8.78
C GLU A 215 -5.82 -17.60 8.71
N GLU A 216 -6.60 -17.83 9.77
CA GLU A 216 -8.00 -17.34 9.90
C GLU A 216 -8.11 -15.82 9.75
N GLY A 217 -7.18 -15.06 10.35
CA GLY A 217 -7.13 -13.60 10.18
C GLY A 217 -6.89 -13.18 8.73
N TYR A 218 -6.06 -13.92 7.98
CA TYR A 218 -5.83 -13.70 6.56
C TYR A 218 -7.05 -14.07 5.73
N GLU A 219 -7.79 -15.13 6.06
CA GLU A 219 -9.04 -15.51 5.37
C GLU A 219 -10.09 -14.40 5.47
N LEU A 220 -10.31 -13.87 6.68
CA LEU A 220 -11.24 -12.74 6.91
C LEU A 220 -10.84 -11.48 6.14
N TRP A 221 -9.54 -11.19 6.07
CA TRP A 221 -9.06 -10.06 5.30
C TRP A 221 -9.23 -10.26 3.80
N ASP A 222 -8.84 -11.43 3.33
CA ASP A 222 -8.88 -11.79 1.92
C ASP A 222 -10.30 -11.80 1.37
N GLU A 223 -11.30 -12.30 2.11
CA GLU A 223 -12.70 -12.25 1.69
C GLU A 223 -13.14 -10.83 1.33
N LYS A 224 -12.91 -9.89 2.25
CA LYS A 224 -13.28 -8.47 2.07
C LYS A 224 -12.43 -7.81 0.97
N LEU A 225 -11.12 -8.08 0.96
CA LEU A 225 -10.19 -7.47 0.01
C LEU A 225 -10.41 -7.98 -1.42
N TYR A 226 -10.54 -9.29 -1.60
CA TYR A 226 -10.77 -9.94 -2.88
C TYR A 226 -12.09 -9.50 -3.50
N SER A 227 -13.18 -9.48 -2.70
CA SER A 227 -14.47 -8.94 -3.14
C SER A 227 -14.35 -7.51 -3.66
N LYS A 228 -13.65 -6.64 -2.92
CA LYS A 228 -13.43 -5.25 -3.34
C LYS A 228 -12.57 -5.14 -4.60
N ILE A 229 -11.53 -5.96 -4.73
CA ILE A 229 -10.68 -6.01 -5.93
C ILE A 229 -11.51 -6.41 -7.15
N GLN A 230 -12.35 -7.44 -7.05
CA GLN A 230 -13.22 -7.86 -8.15
C GLN A 230 -14.17 -6.75 -8.57
N ASP A 231 -14.79 -6.04 -7.62
CA ASP A 231 -15.66 -4.91 -7.92
C ASP A 231 -14.95 -3.77 -8.66
N LEU A 232 -13.67 -3.53 -8.35
CA LEU A 232 -12.88 -2.51 -9.01
C LEU A 232 -12.35 -2.94 -10.37
N LEU A 233 -12.29 -4.24 -10.67
CA LEU A 233 -11.78 -4.76 -11.94
C LEU A 233 -12.89 -5.14 -12.95
N LYS A 234 -14.16 -5.05 -12.54
CA LYS A 234 -15.31 -5.04 -13.45
C LYS A 234 -15.29 -3.79 -14.34
#